data_AF-A0A1H8XG51-F1
#
_entry.id   AF-A0A1H8XG51-F1
#
_cell.length_a   1.000
_cell.length_b   1.000
_cell.length_c   1.000
_cell.angle_alpha   90.00
_cell.angle_beta   90.00
_cell.angle_gamma   90.00
#
_symmetry.space_group_name_H-M   'P 1'
#
loop_
_entity.id
_entity.type
_entity.pdbx_description
1 polymer ?
#
loop_
_entity_poly.entity_id
_entity_poly.type
_entity_poly.pdbx_seq_one_letter_code
_entity_poly.pdbx_strand_id
1 'polypeptide(L)'
;MNKKACLFTILSALFPMLLVAQIKLPANMFLKKLPNGLDVLVVEDNSVPLATIMITTKNGSYTETPKFNGLSHLYEHMFFKANKDYKNQEDFLDRVSELGMQFNGSTTYENVNYYFTLPKFNLNQGLDFMNSAIRYPSFNAEEMARENIVVDGEFQRQESSPTFALSDAMDHHMWGNLYSRKNAIGNHDVIRSATPDLMDSIKNKYYYPNNSLLTVAGDVEHQDVFKKVEAIYGSWKPSKFDPFKKWPIPEFKPLVKPDYFMVESALSNVPFIMIDWQGPDTRNDVQSTYAADVFSYILNQNSSTLKKALVQSGLALDVSISYLTLSHVGPITLFVVPNPDKIKECMAEIKRQLELMDKADYVTDEQITTSKQKLGILKVQEEEVASDFVQVLSFWWSSASLDYYTTYNTRLNQVTRADLQSYVRKYIKNKPYCAGMLINPQLAAQVNPKTFFNASN
;
A
#
# COMPACT_ATOMS: atom_id res chain seq x y z
N MET A 1 -21.79 -56.75 -55.61
CA MET A 1 -20.36 -56.58 -55.25
C MET A 1 -20.15 -55.15 -54.78
N ASN A 2 -19.82 -55.01 -53.49
CA ASN A 2 -19.68 -53.76 -52.75
C ASN A 2 -18.46 -52.94 -53.19
N LYS A 3 -18.64 -51.63 -53.39
CA LYS A 3 -17.57 -50.63 -53.24
C LYS A 3 -17.96 -49.67 -52.11
N LYS A 4 -17.25 -49.78 -50.98
CA LYS A 4 -17.34 -48.85 -49.85
C LYS A 4 -16.56 -47.58 -50.21
N ALA A 5 -17.20 -46.43 -50.13
CA ALA A 5 -16.54 -45.12 -50.18
C ALA A 5 -16.10 -44.73 -48.75
N CYS A 6 -14.81 -44.51 -48.55
CA CYS A 6 -14.26 -43.93 -47.33
C CYS A 6 -14.46 -42.40 -47.37
N LEU A 7 -15.31 -41.87 -46.49
CA LEU A 7 -15.37 -40.45 -46.17
C LEU A 7 -14.21 -40.12 -45.21
N PHE A 8 -13.30 -39.23 -45.63
CA PHE A 8 -12.33 -38.60 -44.74
C PHE A 8 -13.00 -37.42 -44.03
N THR A 9 -13.32 -37.58 -42.75
CA THR A 9 -13.79 -36.49 -41.90
C THR A 9 -12.57 -35.72 -41.36
N ILE A 10 -12.34 -34.51 -41.87
CA ILE A 10 -11.33 -33.59 -41.32
C ILE A 10 -11.90 -33.02 -40.01
N LEU A 11 -11.37 -33.49 -38.87
CA LEU A 11 -11.67 -32.93 -37.56
C LEU A 11 -10.84 -31.66 -37.38
N SER A 12 -11.43 -30.50 -37.68
CA SER A 12 -10.83 -29.20 -37.36
C SER A 12 -10.85 -28.99 -35.84
N ALA A 13 -9.68 -29.11 -35.21
CA ALA A 13 -9.49 -28.78 -33.80
C ALA A 13 -9.67 -27.27 -33.58
N LEU A 14 -10.86 -26.88 -33.10
CA LEU A 14 -11.13 -25.55 -32.57
C LEU A 14 -10.39 -25.41 -31.23
N PHE A 15 -9.23 -24.76 -31.25
CA PHE A 15 -8.59 -24.26 -30.03
C PHE A 15 -9.47 -23.13 -29.46
N PRO A 16 -9.95 -23.21 -28.21
CA PRO A 16 -10.67 -22.11 -27.60
C PRO A 16 -9.67 -20.95 -27.41
N MET A 17 -9.87 -19.89 -28.19
CA MET A 17 -9.20 -18.61 -27.95
C MET A 17 -9.72 -18.10 -26.61
N LEU A 18 -8.92 -18.22 -25.56
CA LEU A 18 -9.15 -17.52 -24.30
C LEU A 18 -9.13 -16.02 -24.62
N LEU A 19 -10.31 -15.40 -24.61
CA LEU A 19 -10.45 -13.96 -24.76
C LEU A 19 -9.87 -13.33 -23.47
N VAL A 20 -8.60 -12.96 -23.50
CA VAL A 20 -8.02 -12.14 -22.42
C VAL A 20 -8.64 -10.76 -22.56
N ALA A 21 -9.48 -10.37 -21.60
CA ALA A 21 -10.02 -9.02 -21.55
C ALA A 21 -8.84 -8.03 -21.50
N GLN A 22 -8.72 -7.20 -22.53
CA GLN A 22 -7.68 -6.20 -22.61
C GLN A 22 -8.00 -5.09 -21.61
N ILE A 23 -7.04 -4.74 -20.75
CA ILE A 23 -7.18 -3.63 -19.78
C ILE A 23 -7.55 -2.37 -20.57
N LYS A 24 -8.65 -1.72 -20.20
CA LYS A 24 -9.07 -0.46 -20.82
C LYS A 24 -8.38 0.71 -20.14
N LEU A 25 -7.20 1.06 -20.63
CA LEU A 25 -6.44 2.21 -20.15
C LEU A 25 -7.06 3.53 -20.66
N PRO A 26 -6.92 4.64 -19.91
CA PRO A 26 -7.15 6.00 -20.40
C PRO A 26 -6.36 6.28 -21.70
N ALA A 27 -6.85 7.23 -22.50
CA ALA A 27 -6.33 7.50 -23.84
C ALA A 27 -4.84 7.93 -23.86
N ASN A 28 -4.35 8.51 -22.77
CA ASN A 28 -2.97 8.94 -22.60
C ASN A 28 -2.09 7.91 -21.88
N MET A 29 -2.59 6.70 -21.60
CA MET A 29 -1.87 5.64 -20.91
C MET A 29 -1.59 4.46 -21.84
N PHE A 30 -0.32 4.06 -21.93
CA PHE A 30 0.14 3.01 -22.84
C PHE A 30 0.96 1.98 -22.07
N LEU A 31 0.48 0.74 -22.01
CA LEU A 31 1.17 -0.37 -21.34
C LEU A 31 1.77 -1.33 -22.37
N LYS A 32 3.05 -1.65 -22.23
CA LYS A 32 3.76 -2.68 -23.01
C LYS A 32 4.53 -3.59 -22.06
N LYS A 33 4.36 -4.91 -22.21
CA LYS A 33 5.23 -5.89 -21.55
C LYS A 33 6.37 -6.27 -22.50
N LEU A 34 7.61 -6.11 -22.06
CA LEU A 34 8.80 -6.50 -22.83
C LEU A 34 9.01 -8.03 -22.84
N PRO A 35 9.80 -8.59 -23.77
CA PRO A 35 10.08 -10.04 -23.81
C PRO A 35 10.74 -10.60 -22.54
N ASN A 36 11.49 -9.76 -21.80
CA ASN A 36 12.07 -10.13 -20.50
C ASN A 36 11.09 -10.00 -19.32
N GLY A 37 9.82 -9.69 -19.58
CA GLY A 37 8.75 -9.61 -18.60
C GLY A 37 8.59 -8.26 -17.89
N LEU A 38 9.46 -7.28 -18.14
CA LEU A 38 9.30 -5.92 -17.62
C LEU A 38 8.01 -5.31 -18.13
N ASP A 39 7.15 -4.88 -17.21
CA ASP A 39 6.02 -4.03 -17.55
C ASP A 39 6.52 -2.60 -17.73
N VAL A 40 6.13 -1.95 -18.83
CA VAL A 40 6.47 -0.57 -19.15
C VAL A 40 5.18 0.21 -19.35
N LEU A 41 4.91 1.17 -18.48
CA LEU A 41 3.75 2.05 -18.56
C LEU A 41 4.20 3.45 -18.95
N VAL A 42 3.61 4.01 -19.99
CA VAL A 42 3.83 5.40 -20.38
C VAL A 42 2.57 6.20 -20.15
N VAL A 43 2.69 7.36 -19.50
CA VAL A 43 1.60 8.33 -19.31
C VAL A 43 2.00 9.62 -20.01
N GLU A 44 1.32 9.94 -21.11
CA GLU A 44 1.60 11.16 -21.86
C GLU A 44 0.89 12.35 -21.22
N ASP A 45 1.67 13.38 -20.88
CA ASP A 45 1.18 14.66 -20.36
C ASP A 45 2.14 15.78 -20.80
N ASN A 46 1.74 16.54 -21.82
CA ASN A 46 2.54 17.62 -22.40
C ASN A 46 2.33 18.98 -21.72
N SER A 47 1.75 19.02 -20.51
CA SER A 47 1.47 20.27 -19.79
C SER A 47 2.74 21.02 -19.36
N VAL A 48 3.82 20.29 -19.05
CA VAL A 48 5.12 20.85 -18.68
C VAL A 48 6.25 20.04 -19.33
N PRO A 49 7.39 20.66 -19.72
CA PRO A 49 8.49 19.98 -20.42
C PRO A 49 9.37 19.11 -19.50
N LEU A 50 8.74 18.37 -18.60
CA LEU A 50 9.36 17.45 -17.65
C LEU A 50 8.96 16.00 -17.97
N ALA A 51 9.79 15.07 -17.53
CA ALA A 51 9.49 13.65 -17.52
C ALA A 51 9.83 13.06 -16.15
N THR A 52 8.98 12.18 -15.64
CA THR A 52 9.22 11.37 -14.44
C THR A 52 9.44 9.93 -14.86
N ILE A 53 10.55 9.34 -14.42
CA ILE A 53 10.89 7.93 -14.58
C ILE A 53 10.76 7.30 -13.21
N MET A 54 9.89 6.29 -13.07
CA MET A 54 9.70 5.54 -11.85
C MET A 54 9.88 4.06 -12.09
N ILE A 55 10.59 3.36 -11.22
CA ILE A 55 10.60 1.90 -11.18
C ILE A 55 10.01 1.40 -9.87
N THR A 56 9.08 0.46 -9.98
CA THR A 56 8.39 -0.17 -8.85
C THR A 56 8.67 -1.66 -8.88
N THR A 57 8.99 -2.23 -7.73
CA THR A 57 9.15 -3.68 -7.56
C THR A 57 8.14 -4.18 -6.56
N LYS A 58 7.48 -5.31 -6.83
CA LYS A 58 6.65 -6.00 -5.83
C LYS A 58 7.58 -6.58 -4.76
N ASN A 59 7.77 -5.78 -3.71
CA ASN A 59 8.60 -6.02 -2.54
C ASN A 59 8.05 -5.15 -1.39
N GLY A 60 8.75 -4.94 -0.28
CA GLY A 60 8.24 -4.19 0.87
C GLY A 60 8.06 -5.13 2.06
N SER A 61 7.51 -4.62 3.17
CA SER A 61 7.50 -5.38 4.42
C SER A 61 6.76 -6.71 4.30
N TYR A 62 5.72 -6.82 3.45
CA TYR A 62 4.97 -8.07 3.30
C TYR A 62 5.82 -9.25 2.84
N THR A 63 6.99 -9.02 2.23
CA THR A 63 7.92 -10.08 1.82
C THR A 63 8.92 -10.47 2.92
N GLU A 64 8.97 -9.72 4.01
CA GLU A 64 9.98 -9.81 5.05
C GLU A 64 9.58 -10.80 6.15
N THR A 65 10.45 -11.78 6.39
CA THR A 65 10.44 -12.52 7.67
C THR A 65 11.06 -11.65 8.77
N PRO A 66 10.95 -12.01 10.06
CA PRO A 66 11.60 -11.25 11.14
C PRO A 66 13.09 -10.97 10.91
N LYS A 67 13.83 -11.89 10.30
CA LYS A 67 15.26 -11.71 9.92
C LYS A 67 15.52 -10.56 8.93
N PHE A 68 14.52 -10.16 8.15
CA PHE A 68 14.64 -9.16 7.08
C PHE A 68 13.82 -7.90 7.39
N ASN A 69 13.26 -7.74 8.59
CA ASN A 69 12.30 -6.68 8.86
C ASN A 69 12.94 -5.28 8.84
N GLY A 70 12.50 -4.43 7.91
CA GLY A 70 13.06 -3.10 7.63
C GLY A 70 14.08 -3.07 6.51
N LEU A 71 14.47 -4.24 5.97
CA LEU A 71 15.56 -4.29 4.99
C LEU A 71 15.13 -3.87 3.59
N SER A 72 13.84 -3.89 3.25
CA SER A 72 13.34 -3.27 2.01
C SER A 72 13.47 -1.74 2.06
N HIS A 73 13.21 -1.13 3.22
CA HIS A 73 13.40 0.30 3.44
C HIS A 73 14.88 0.67 3.44
N LEU A 74 15.73 -0.11 4.11
CA LEU A 74 17.18 0.10 4.02
C LEU A 74 17.70 -0.09 2.58
N TYR A 75 17.19 -1.09 1.84
CA TYR A 75 17.52 -1.27 0.42
C TYR A 75 17.15 -0.02 -0.38
N GLU A 76 16.03 0.62 -0.06
CA GLU A 76 15.61 1.87 -0.68
C GLU A 76 16.65 2.99 -0.48
N HIS A 77 17.13 3.18 0.74
CA HIS A 77 18.20 4.15 1.01
C HIS A 77 19.48 3.81 0.22
N MET A 78 19.85 2.53 0.17
CA MET A 78 21.04 2.08 -0.55
C MET A 78 20.92 2.19 -2.07
N PHE A 79 19.71 2.31 -2.62
CA PHE A 79 19.48 2.55 -4.05
C PHE A 79 20.08 3.88 -4.52
N PHE A 80 20.09 4.89 -3.65
CA PHE A 80 20.60 6.24 -3.93
C PHE A 80 22.10 6.40 -3.60
N LYS A 81 22.84 5.30 -3.53
CA LYS A 81 24.28 5.26 -3.18
C LYS A 81 25.11 4.71 -4.35
N ALA A 82 26.33 4.26 -4.06
CA ALA A 82 27.21 3.69 -5.06
C ALA A 82 26.55 2.58 -5.89
N ASN A 83 26.77 2.63 -7.19
CA ASN A 83 26.36 1.62 -8.15
C ASN A 83 27.45 1.44 -9.20
N LYS A 84 27.14 0.80 -10.34
CA LYS A 84 28.12 0.53 -11.39
C LYS A 84 28.75 1.81 -11.98
N ASP A 85 27.96 2.87 -12.08
CA ASP A 85 28.35 4.09 -12.81
C ASP A 85 28.84 5.20 -11.86
N TYR A 86 28.38 5.20 -10.61
CA TYR A 86 28.77 6.18 -9.56
C TYR A 86 29.42 5.47 -8.39
N LYS A 87 30.63 5.86 -7.99
CA LYS A 87 31.45 5.09 -7.04
C LYS A 87 31.04 5.30 -5.59
N ASN A 88 30.35 6.39 -5.30
CA ASN A 88 29.88 6.81 -3.99
C ASN A 88 28.63 7.70 -4.13
N GLN A 89 28.05 8.09 -3.01
CA GLN A 89 26.89 8.99 -2.97
C GLN A 89 27.16 10.39 -3.53
N GLU A 90 28.37 10.93 -3.41
CA GLU A 90 28.72 12.26 -3.94
C GLU A 90 28.65 12.25 -5.47
N ASP A 91 29.30 11.28 -6.12
CA ASP A 91 29.21 11.09 -7.58
C ASP A 91 27.76 10.93 -8.06
N PHE A 92 26.92 10.23 -7.28
CA PHE A 92 25.50 10.04 -7.59
C PHE A 92 24.74 11.37 -7.54
N LEU A 93 24.95 12.17 -6.47
CA LEU A 93 24.27 13.45 -6.26
C LEU A 93 24.76 14.54 -7.22
N ASP A 94 26.05 14.54 -7.57
CA ASP A 94 26.59 15.43 -8.59
C ASP A 94 25.90 15.19 -9.93
N ARG A 95 25.73 13.92 -10.31
CA ARG A 95 25.02 13.58 -11.54
C ARG A 95 23.53 13.93 -11.50
N VAL A 96 22.89 13.80 -10.34
CA VAL A 96 21.51 14.29 -10.10
C VAL A 96 21.44 15.79 -10.39
N SER A 97 22.37 16.57 -9.86
CA SER A 97 22.45 18.02 -10.04
C SER A 97 22.70 18.39 -11.52
N GLU A 98 23.66 17.75 -12.18
CA GLU A 98 23.99 17.97 -13.59
C GLU A 98 22.79 17.77 -14.53
N LEU A 99 21.95 16.77 -14.23
CA LEU A 99 20.77 16.46 -15.04
C LEU A 99 19.53 17.26 -14.63
N GLY A 100 19.62 18.07 -13.57
CA GLY A 100 18.48 18.81 -13.02
C GLY A 100 17.40 17.89 -12.47
N MET A 101 17.79 16.76 -11.87
CA MET A 101 16.87 15.76 -11.34
C MET A 101 16.35 16.12 -9.94
N GLN A 102 15.05 15.97 -9.73
CA GLN A 102 14.48 15.74 -8.41
C GLN A 102 14.23 14.25 -8.26
N PHE A 103 14.45 13.70 -7.06
CA PHE A 103 14.31 12.26 -6.85
C PHE A 103 13.73 11.96 -5.48
N ASN A 104 13.10 10.80 -5.36
CA ASN A 104 12.75 10.21 -4.09
C ASN A 104 12.49 8.71 -4.24
N GLY A 105 12.32 8.03 -3.11
CA GLY A 105 11.86 6.66 -3.03
C GLY A 105 10.74 6.52 -2.01
N SER A 106 10.07 5.38 -2.02
CA SER A 106 9.24 4.98 -0.90
C SER A 106 9.11 3.47 -0.79
N THR A 107 9.02 3.01 0.45
CA THR A 107 8.77 1.62 0.82
C THR A 107 7.44 1.54 1.55
N THR A 108 6.56 0.69 1.02
CA THR A 108 5.26 0.40 1.63
C THR A 108 5.21 -1.06 2.06
N TYR A 109 4.01 -1.54 2.40
CA TYR A 109 3.81 -2.95 2.68
C TYR A 109 4.06 -3.83 1.45
N GLU A 110 3.66 -3.40 0.25
CA GLU A 110 3.59 -4.31 -0.92
C GLU A 110 4.35 -3.82 -2.16
N ASN A 111 4.97 -2.63 -2.09
CA ASN A 111 5.96 -2.21 -3.07
C ASN A 111 7.12 -1.42 -2.45
N VAL A 112 8.22 -1.39 -3.21
CA VAL A 112 9.25 -0.37 -3.12
C VAL A 112 9.33 0.33 -4.48
N ASN A 113 9.34 1.66 -4.49
CA ASN A 113 9.43 2.46 -5.70
C ASN A 113 10.50 3.55 -5.60
N TYR A 114 11.02 3.94 -6.75
CA TYR A 114 12.09 4.93 -6.91
C TYR A 114 11.76 5.80 -8.11
N TYR A 115 11.93 7.11 -8.01
CA TYR A 115 11.70 7.98 -9.16
C TYR A 115 12.70 9.11 -9.30
N PHE A 116 12.82 9.57 -10.55
CA PHE A 116 13.53 10.78 -10.95
C PHE A 116 12.60 11.62 -11.83
N THR A 117 12.47 12.91 -11.52
CA THR A 117 11.80 13.91 -12.37
C THR A 117 12.86 14.84 -12.94
N LEU A 118 12.86 15.03 -14.26
CA LEU A 118 13.91 15.74 -14.99
C LEU A 118 13.33 16.49 -16.20
N PRO A 119 14.05 17.46 -16.77
CA PRO A 119 13.71 18.03 -18.07
C PRO A 119 13.65 16.95 -19.16
N LYS A 120 12.64 16.99 -20.04
CA LYS A 120 12.40 15.94 -21.06
C LYS A 120 13.58 15.64 -21.97
N PHE A 121 14.43 16.63 -22.26
CA PHE A 121 15.61 16.47 -23.11
C PHE A 121 16.71 15.60 -22.47
N ASN A 122 16.62 15.35 -21.16
CA ASN A 122 17.51 14.45 -20.41
C ASN A 122 16.93 13.03 -20.24
N LEU A 123 15.79 12.70 -20.86
CA LEU A 123 15.08 11.42 -20.67
C LEU A 123 15.98 10.20 -20.87
N ASN A 124 16.82 10.18 -21.91
CA ASN A 124 17.74 9.07 -22.16
C ASN A 124 18.71 8.89 -20.99
N GLN A 125 19.32 9.98 -20.53
CA GLN A 125 20.28 9.98 -19.43
C GLN A 125 19.62 9.56 -18.12
N GLY A 126 18.36 9.97 -17.88
CA GLY A 126 17.58 9.52 -16.72
C GLY A 126 17.26 8.02 -16.78
N LEU A 127 16.95 7.48 -17.96
CA LEU A 127 16.71 6.04 -18.14
C LEU A 127 17.98 5.22 -17.90
N ASP A 128 19.13 5.70 -18.34
CA ASP A 128 20.44 5.08 -18.06
C ASP A 128 20.81 5.16 -16.57
N PHE A 129 20.54 6.31 -15.94
CA PHE A 129 20.77 6.53 -14.51
C PHE A 129 19.97 5.53 -13.66
N MET A 130 18.66 5.43 -13.91
CA MET A 130 17.77 4.45 -13.27
C MET A 130 18.25 3.01 -13.49
N ASN A 131 18.70 2.69 -14.70
CA ASN A 131 19.18 1.37 -15.07
C ASN A 131 20.41 0.93 -14.26
N SER A 132 21.35 1.85 -14.00
CA SER A 132 22.52 1.56 -13.17
C SER A 132 22.12 1.26 -11.72
N ALA A 133 21.27 2.11 -11.13
CA ALA A 133 20.84 2.00 -9.75
C ALA A 133 20.02 0.72 -9.48
N ILE A 134 19.07 0.37 -10.35
CA ILE A 134 18.20 -0.79 -10.12
C ILE A 134 18.90 -2.15 -10.38
N ARG A 135 19.76 -2.23 -11.40
CA ARG A 135 20.38 -3.52 -11.80
C ARG A 135 21.71 -3.76 -11.12
N TYR A 136 22.46 -2.71 -10.83
CA TYR A 136 23.85 -2.79 -10.42
C TYR A 136 24.18 -1.95 -9.18
N PRO A 137 23.37 -2.00 -8.10
CA PRO A 137 23.77 -1.40 -6.83
C PRO A 137 25.01 -2.10 -6.28
N SER A 138 25.91 -1.32 -5.67
CA SER A 138 27.20 -1.84 -5.15
C SER A 138 27.14 -2.26 -3.68
N PHE A 139 26.15 -1.78 -2.92
CA PHE A 139 26.00 -2.01 -1.48
C PHE A 139 27.32 -1.86 -0.70
N ASN A 140 28.03 -0.75 -0.94
CA ASN A 140 29.32 -0.49 -0.30
C ASN A 140 29.19 -0.56 1.24
N ALA A 141 30.03 -1.36 1.89
CA ALA A 141 29.92 -1.65 3.32
C ALA A 141 30.11 -0.40 4.21
N GLU A 142 30.96 0.55 3.81
CA GLU A 142 31.20 1.77 4.57
C GLU A 142 30.02 2.75 4.44
N GLU A 143 29.45 2.89 3.24
CA GLU A 143 28.23 3.68 3.03
C GLU A 143 27.06 3.07 3.81
N MET A 144 26.90 1.76 3.73
CA MET A 144 25.84 1.04 4.43
C MET A 144 25.96 1.17 5.94
N ALA A 145 27.17 1.07 6.51
CA ALA A 145 27.35 1.24 7.96
C ALA A 145 26.90 2.63 8.46
N ARG A 146 27.07 3.68 7.65
CA ARG A 146 26.54 5.02 7.95
C ARG A 146 25.03 5.06 7.78
N GLU A 147 24.52 4.49 6.70
CA GLU A 147 23.10 4.53 6.36
C GLU A 147 22.23 3.73 7.34
N ASN A 148 22.74 2.61 7.88
CA ASN A 148 22.06 1.85 8.94
C ASN A 148 21.72 2.75 10.13
N ILE A 149 22.60 3.68 10.50
CA ILE A 149 22.39 4.61 11.61
C ILE A 149 21.34 5.67 11.24
N VAL A 150 21.35 6.13 9.99
CA VAL A 150 20.37 7.11 9.48
C VAL A 150 18.97 6.51 9.53
N VAL A 151 18.77 5.32 8.96
CA VAL A 151 17.48 4.61 8.95
C VAL A 151 17.01 4.28 10.36
N ASP A 152 17.91 3.85 11.24
CA ASP A 152 17.61 3.65 12.67
C ASP A 152 17.14 4.94 13.36
N GLY A 153 17.75 6.09 13.02
CA GLY A 153 17.33 7.40 13.49
C GLY A 153 15.96 7.83 12.97
N GLU A 154 15.58 7.41 11.75
CA GLU A 154 14.23 7.62 11.23
C GLU A 154 13.17 6.85 12.01
N PHE A 155 13.48 5.61 12.38
CA PHE A 155 12.65 4.83 13.28
C PHE A 155 12.52 5.57 14.63
N GLN A 156 13.61 5.96 15.28
CA GLN A 156 13.57 6.70 16.56
C GLN A 156 12.73 7.98 16.48
N ARG A 157 12.76 8.68 15.33
CA ARG A 157 11.90 9.84 15.07
C ARG A 157 10.41 9.45 15.03
N GLN A 158 10.05 8.31 14.46
CA GLN A 158 8.68 7.79 14.50
C GLN A 158 8.26 7.38 15.92
N GLU A 159 9.14 6.75 16.69
CA GLU A 159 8.90 6.38 18.10
C GLU A 159 8.62 7.59 19.00
N SER A 160 9.10 8.77 18.59
CA SER A 160 8.85 10.02 19.30
C SER A 160 7.39 10.51 19.16
N SER A 161 6.60 9.93 18.25
CA SER A 161 5.17 10.19 18.16
C SER A 161 4.43 9.58 19.35
N PRO A 162 3.55 10.34 20.04
CA PRO A 162 2.76 9.81 21.15
C PRO A 162 1.95 8.56 20.79
N THR A 163 1.46 8.45 19.56
CA THR A 163 0.62 7.33 19.09
C THR A 163 1.42 6.12 18.60
N PHE A 164 2.74 6.22 18.48
CA PHE A 164 3.57 5.13 17.93
C PHE A 164 3.44 3.86 18.77
N ALA A 165 3.64 3.95 20.08
CA ALA A 165 3.54 2.79 20.97
C ALA A 165 2.15 2.11 20.93
N LEU A 166 1.08 2.88 20.70
CA LEU A 166 -0.27 2.32 20.53
C LEU A 166 -0.40 1.57 19.21
N SER A 167 0.09 2.16 18.12
CA SER A 167 0.01 1.57 16.77
C SER A 167 0.89 0.33 16.65
N ASP A 168 2.10 0.39 17.21
CA ASP A 168 3.04 -0.73 17.24
C ASP A 168 2.48 -1.92 18.04
N ALA A 169 1.95 -1.67 19.24
CA ALA A 169 1.29 -2.70 20.01
C ALA A 169 0.06 -3.26 19.27
N MET A 170 -0.74 -2.40 18.63
CA MET A 170 -1.88 -2.83 17.82
C MET A 170 -1.46 -3.81 16.72
N ASP A 171 -0.42 -3.48 15.96
CA ASP A 171 0.08 -4.33 14.89
C ASP A 171 0.62 -5.67 15.42
N HIS A 172 1.31 -5.68 16.57
CA HIS A 172 1.75 -6.93 17.21
C HIS A 172 0.57 -7.84 17.58
N HIS A 173 -0.50 -7.27 18.15
CA HIS A 173 -1.71 -8.01 18.50
C HIS A 173 -2.51 -8.45 17.26
N MET A 174 -2.58 -7.62 16.23
CA MET A 174 -3.34 -7.89 14.99
C MET A 174 -2.69 -8.95 14.10
N TRP A 175 -1.37 -8.93 13.99
CA TRP A 175 -0.62 -9.70 12.99
C TRP A 175 0.25 -10.80 13.60
N GLY A 176 0.49 -10.77 14.91
CA GLY A 176 1.19 -11.82 15.66
C GLY A 176 2.54 -12.18 15.05
N ASN A 177 2.71 -13.45 14.69
CA ASN A 177 3.96 -13.94 14.10
C ASN A 177 4.25 -13.40 12.69
N LEU A 178 3.29 -12.73 12.05
CA LEU A 178 3.45 -12.07 10.76
C LEU A 178 3.58 -10.54 10.90
N TYR A 179 3.79 -10.01 12.11
CA TYR A 179 4.00 -8.58 12.36
C TYR A 179 5.06 -7.94 11.43
N SER A 180 6.18 -8.64 11.17
CA SER A 180 7.22 -8.13 10.25
C SER A 180 6.69 -7.82 8.85
N ARG A 181 5.56 -8.42 8.46
CA ARG A 181 4.90 -8.23 7.16
C ARG A 181 3.96 -7.02 7.08
N LYS A 182 3.81 -6.31 8.19
CA LYS A 182 3.03 -5.07 8.35
C LYS A 182 3.85 -3.94 8.96
N ASN A 183 5.14 -4.18 9.20
CA ASN A 183 6.05 -3.21 9.76
C ASN A 183 7.07 -2.75 8.70
N ALA A 184 6.73 -1.70 7.95
CA ALA A 184 7.61 -1.13 6.93
C ALA A 184 8.83 -0.38 7.49
N ILE A 185 8.70 0.22 8.68
CA ILE A 185 9.82 0.94 9.31
C ILE A 185 10.91 -0.03 9.79
N GLY A 186 10.51 -1.23 10.22
CA GLY A 186 11.42 -2.35 10.44
C GLY A 186 11.75 -2.61 11.90
N ASN A 187 12.87 -3.29 12.14
CA ASN A 187 13.36 -3.60 13.49
C ASN A 187 14.76 -3.02 13.71
N HIS A 188 14.97 -2.31 14.82
CA HIS A 188 16.25 -1.67 15.15
C HIS A 188 17.44 -2.61 15.03
N ASP A 189 17.39 -3.79 15.66
CA ASP A 189 18.52 -4.73 15.66
C ASP A 189 18.82 -5.26 14.25
N VAL A 190 17.78 -5.54 13.48
CA VAL A 190 17.92 -6.03 12.09
C VAL A 190 18.51 -4.94 11.19
N ILE A 191 18.04 -3.70 11.29
CA ILE A 191 18.54 -2.55 10.50
C ILE A 191 20.00 -2.27 10.87
N ARG A 192 20.31 -2.17 12.16
CA ARG A 192 21.67 -1.82 12.63
C ARG A 192 22.70 -2.90 12.27
N SER A 193 22.29 -4.17 12.25
CA SER A 193 23.17 -5.31 11.91
C SER A 193 23.15 -5.70 10.42
N ALA A 194 22.44 -4.96 9.58
CA ALA A 194 22.31 -5.27 8.16
C ALA A 194 23.67 -5.23 7.43
N THR A 195 23.86 -6.15 6.48
CA THR A 195 25.09 -6.31 5.71
C THR A 195 24.83 -6.29 4.19
N PRO A 196 25.86 -6.02 3.36
CA PRO A 196 25.73 -6.11 1.91
C PRO A 196 25.18 -7.46 1.42
N ASP A 197 25.59 -8.57 2.05
CA ASP A 197 25.08 -9.92 1.72
C ASP A 197 23.56 -10.05 1.91
N LEU A 198 22.98 -9.35 2.89
CA LEU A 198 21.53 -9.33 3.09
C LEU A 198 20.82 -8.50 2.01
N MET A 199 21.43 -7.39 1.56
CA MET A 199 20.92 -6.60 0.44
C MET A 199 20.97 -7.40 -0.87
N ASP A 200 22.09 -8.09 -1.14
CA ASP A 200 22.21 -9.01 -2.27
C ASP A 200 21.20 -10.15 -2.19
N SER A 201 20.92 -10.66 -1.00
CA SER A 201 19.87 -11.67 -0.80
C SER A 201 18.48 -11.15 -1.17
N ILE A 202 18.16 -9.88 -0.87
CA ILE A 202 16.90 -9.23 -1.26
C ILE A 202 16.86 -9.01 -2.78
N LYS A 203 17.95 -8.45 -3.35
CA LYS A 203 18.10 -8.23 -4.79
C LYS A 203 17.83 -9.51 -5.58
N ASN A 204 18.49 -10.60 -5.20
CA ASN A 204 18.39 -11.91 -5.86
C ASN A 204 17.05 -12.63 -5.60
N LYS A 205 16.18 -12.09 -4.74
CA LYS A 205 14.82 -12.61 -4.55
C LYS A 205 13.82 -11.86 -5.42
N TYR A 206 13.85 -10.54 -5.41
CA TYR A 206 12.71 -9.73 -5.87
C TYR A 206 13.04 -8.75 -7.01
N TYR A 207 14.30 -8.35 -7.20
CA TYR A 207 14.68 -7.30 -8.15
C TYR A 207 14.99 -7.87 -9.54
N TYR A 208 13.92 -8.13 -10.28
CA TYR A 208 13.96 -8.69 -11.64
C TYR A 208 12.94 -7.99 -12.54
N PRO A 209 13.18 -7.91 -13.86
CA PRO A 209 12.26 -7.22 -14.78
C PRO A 209 10.86 -7.80 -14.72
N ASN A 210 10.72 -9.13 -14.66
CA ASN A 210 9.44 -9.83 -14.55
C ASN A 210 8.76 -9.73 -13.16
N ASN A 211 9.29 -8.91 -12.25
CA ASN A 211 8.68 -8.52 -10.98
C ASN A 211 8.67 -6.99 -10.78
N SER A 212 8.86 -6.23 -11.87
CA SER A 212 8.95 -4.77 -11.83
C SER A 212 8.06 -4.11 -12.88
N LEU A 213 7.68 -2.87 -12.59
CA LEU A 213 7.01 -1.93 -13.49
C LEU A 213 7.91 -0.71 -13.65
N LEU A 214 8.25 -0.36 -14.89
CA LEU A 214 8.87 0.93 -15.22
C LEU A 214 7.78 1.86 -15.76
N THR A 215 7.48 2.93 -15.02
CA THR A 215 6.54 3.96 -15.44
C THR A 215 7.30 5.20 -15.91
N VAL A 216 6.93 5.75 -17.07
CA VAL A 216 7.45 7.03 -17.58
C VAL A 216 6.27 7.96 -17.83
N ALA A 217 6.23 9.10 -17.15
CA ALA A 217 5.14 10.08 -17.25
C ALA A 217 5.65 11.47 -17.62
N GLY A 218 4.86 12.26 -18.36
CA GLY A 218 5.16 13.66 -18.70
C GLY A 218 5.22 13.93 -20.20
N ASP A 219 5.99 14.94 -20.62
CA ASP A 219 6.09 15.40 -22.01
C ASP A 219 6.99 14.46 -22.83
N VAL A 220 6.46 13.27 -23.10
CA VAL A 220 7.10 12.14 -23.78
C VAL A 220 6.16 11.50 -24.79
N GLU A 221 6.73 10.79 -25.77
CA GLU A 221 6.00 10.02 -26.76
C GLU A 221 6.18 8.52 -26.50
N HIS A 222 5.08 7.80 -26.26
CA HIS A 222 5.12 6.40 -25.82
C HIS A 222 5.87 5.48 -26.76
N GLN A 223 5.77 5.67 -28.07
CA GLN A 223 6.51 4.85 -29.05
C GLN A 223 8.02 5.06 -28.96
N ASP A 224 8.47 6.27 -28.67
CA ASP A 224 9.89 6.59 -28.49
C ASP A 224 10.40 6.05 -27.15
N VAL A 225 9.62 6.23 -26.07
CA VAL A 225 9.93 5.66 -24.75
C VAL A 225 10.06 4.14 -24.83
N PHE A 226 9.11 3.43 -25.46
CA PHE A 226 9.19 1.98 -25.58
C PHE A 226 10.46 1.51 -26.31
N LYS A 227 10.90 2.22 -27.35
CA LYS A 227 12.15 1.90 -28.06
C LYS A 227 13.37 2.10 -27.18
N LYS A 228 13.44 3.22 -26.45
CA LYS A 228 14.55 3.51 -25.52
C LYS A 228 14.62 2.51 -24.38
N VAL A 229 13.49 2.23 -23.76
CA VAL A 229 13.39 1.27 -22.65
C VAL A 229 13.77 -0.13 -23.13
N GLU A 230 13.30 -0.55 -24.30
CA GLU A 230 13.67 -1.85 -24.87
C GLU A 230 15.18 -1.93 -25.17
N ALA A 231 15.79 -0.85 -25.67
CA ALA A 231 17.24 -0.80 -25.92
C ALA A 231 18.07 -0.90 -24.62
N ILE A 232 17.65 -0.23 -23.54
CA ILE A 232 18.39 -0.17 -22.27
C ILE A 232 18.10 -1.41 -21.40
N TYR A 233 16.82 -1.70 -21.18
CA TYR A 233 16.34 -2.69 -20.22
C TYR A 233 16.06 -4.05 -20.85
N GLY A 234 15.99 -4.19 -22.17
CA GLY A 234 15.73 -5.49 -22.84
C GLY A 234 16.78 -6.56 -22.53
N SER A 235 17.99 -6.14 -22.14
CA SER A 235 19.09 -7.02 -21.70
C SER A 235 19.01 -7.41 -20.22
N TRP A 236 18.11 -6.82 -19.42
CA TRP A 236 17.93 -7.19 -18.03
C TRP A 236 17.36 -8.60 -17.94
N LYS A 237 18.11 -9.52 -17.34
CA LYS A 237 17.75 -10.93 -17.29
C LYS A 237 16.54 -11.14 -16.36
N PRO A 238 15.47 -11.82 -16.81
CA PRO A 238 14.38 -12.19 -15.93
C PRO A 238 14.81 -13.22 -14.88
N SER A 239 14.06 -13.28 -13.79
CA SER A 239 14.16 -14.41 -12.87
C SER A 239 13.76 -15.71 -13.58
N LYS A 240 14.45 -16.80 -13.23
CA LYS A 240 14.10 -18.16 -13.70
C LYS A 240 12.99 -18.81 -12.87
N PHE A 241 12.47 -18.11 -11.88
CA PHE A 241 11.43 -18.57 -10.97
C PHE A 241 10.46 -17.43 -10.66
N ASP A 242 9.25 -17.77 -10.24
CA ASP A 242 8.31 -16.83 -9.64
C ASP A 242 8.69 -16.62 -8.16
N PRO A 243 9.08 -15.40 -7.73
CA PRO A 243 9.49 -15.14 -6.35
C PRO A 243 8.42 -15.53 -5.33
N PHE A 244 7.14 -15.32 -5.65
CA PHE A 244 6.04 -15.58 -4.72
C PHE A 244 5.59 -17.04 -4.71
N LYS A 245 5.97 -17.85 -5.69
CA LYS A 245 5.85 -19.32 -5.59
C LYS A 245 7.01 -19.94 -4.83
N LYS A 246 8.22 -19.40 -5.02
CA LYS A 246 9.43 -19.90 -4.37
C LYS A 246 9.50 -19.51 -2.89
N TRP A 247 9.04 -18.31 -2.56
CA TRP A 247 8.93 -17.78 -1.21
C TRP A 247 7.51 -17.24 -1.00
N PRO A 248 6.54 -18.13 -0.75
CA PRO A 248 5.15 -17.73 -0.59
C PRO A 248 4.97 -16.80 0.60
N ILE A 249 4.12 -15.79 0.41
CA ILE A 249 3.64 -14.95 1.51
C ILE A 249 2.60 -15.76 2.29
N PRO A 250 2.80 -15.98 3.61
CA PRO A 250 1.82 -16.68 4.43
C PRO A 250 0.51 -15.90 4.50
N GLU A 251 -0.62 -16.62 4.48
CA GLU A 251 -1.92 -16.02 4.73
C GLU A 251 -2.06 -15.55 6.18
N PHE A 252 -2.65 -14.36 6.37
CA PHE A 252 -2.97 -13.83 7.69
C PHE A 252 -4.20 -14.56 8.24
N LYS A 253 -4.03 -15.22 9.39
CA LYS A 253 -5.14 -15.96 10.01
C LYS A 253 -6.13 -14.98 10.65
N PRO A 254 -7.45 -15.23 10.51
CA PRO A 254 -8.47 -14.52 11.26
C PRO A 254 -8.17 -14.53 12.77
N LEU A 255 -8.41 -13.40 13.43
CA LEU A 255 -8.46 -13.35 14.88
C LEU A 255 -9.55 -14.33 15.37
N VAL A 256 -9.23 -15.09 16.42
CA VAL A 256 -10.14 -16.13 16.95
C VAL A 256 -11.16 -15.54 17.92
N LYS A 257 -10.78 -14.49 18.65
CA LYS A 257 -11.59 -13.77 19.63
C LYS A 257 -11.14 -12.31 19.67
N PRO A 258 -11.97 -11.39 20.21
CA PRO A 258 -11.51 -10.05 20.51
C PRO A 258 -10.29 -10.06 21.43
N ASP A 259 -9.36 -9.15 21.17
CA ASP A 259 -8.18 -8.90 21.99
C ASP A 259 -8.17 -7.44 22.45
N TYR A 260 -7.56 -7.18 23.60
CA TYR A 260 -7.49 -5.83 24.12
C TYR A 260 -6.21 -5.58 24.91
N PHE A 261 -5.68 -4.37 24.80
CA PHE A 261 -4.48 -3.97 25.51
C PHE A 261 -4.52 -2.49 25.90
N MET A 262 -3.61 -2.11 26.79
CA MET A 262 -3.47 -0.75 27.29
C MET A 262 -2.02 -0.32 27.13
N VAL A 263 -1.81 0.90 26.69
CA VAL A 263 -0.49 1.56 26.67
C VAL A 263 -0.57 2.73 27.64
N GLU A 264 0.22 2.68 28.70
CA GLU A 264 0.31 3.77 29.66
C GLU A 264 1.48 4.68 29.30
N SER A 265 1.22 5.97 29.10
CA SER A 265 2.27 6.96 28.80
C SER A 265 2.02 8.27 29.53
N ALA A 266 2.99 8.67 30.34
CA ALA A 266 2.95 9.96 31.03
C ALA A 266 3.00 11.17 30.08
N LEU A 267 3.45 10.95 28.83
CA LEU A 267 3.53 11.99 27.79
C LEU A 267 2.18 12.25 27.10
N SER A 268 1.19 11.38 27.29
CA SER A 268 -0.11 11.48 26.61
C SER A 268 -1.13 12.24 27.46
N ASN A 269 -1.28 13.54 27.24
CA ASN A 269 -2.26 14.36 27.97
C ASN A 269 -3.73 14.09 27.55
N VAL A 270 -3.93 13.45 26.40
CA VAL A 270 -5.25 13.05 25.88
C VAL A 270 -5.23 11.54 25.65
N PRO A 271 -6.31 10.79 25.96
CA PRO A 271 -6.37 9.38 25.64
C PRO A 271 -6.61 9.17 24.14
N PHE A 272 -6.15 8.05 23.62
CA PHE A 272 -6.46 7.58 22.27
C PHE A 272 -6.99 6.16 22.33
N ILE A 273 -7.93 5.83 21.45
CA ILE A 273 -8.51 4.50 21.31
C ILE A 273 -8.33 4.08 19.86
N MET A 274 -7.82 2.86 19.66
CA MET A 274 -7.74 2.21 18.37
C MET A 274 -8.51 0.90 18.42
N ILE A 275 -9.35 0.64 17.43
CA ILE A 275 -10.01 -0.65 17.25
C ILE A 275 -9.78 -1.11 15.82
N ASP A 276 -9.12 -2.25 15.66
CA ASP A 276 -8.74 -2.79 14.37
C ASP A 276 -9.44 -4.12 14.06
N TRP A 277 -9.88 -4.24 12.82
CA TRP A 277 -10.34 -5.49 12.21
C TRP A 277 -9.45 -5.86 11.03
N GLN A 278 -9.42 -7.14 10.70
CA GLN A 278 -8.87 -7.60 9.43
C GLN A 278 -9.90 -7.39 8.32
N GLY A 279 -9.58 -6.52 7.36
CA GLY A 279 -10.45 -6.11 6.27
C GLY A 279 -10.37 -7.00 5.01
N PRO A 280 -11.12 -6.65 3.96
CA PRO A 280 -11.02 -7.33 2.67
C PRO A 280 -9.65 -7.15 2.03
N ASP A 281 -9.32 -8.04 1.11
CA ASP A 281 -8.10 -7.95 0.28
C ASP A 281 -8.45 -8.10 -1.20
N THR A 282 -7.55 -7.63 -2.07
CA THR A 282 -7.81 -7.56 -3.52
C THR A 282 -7.70 -8.91 -4.23
N ARG A 283 -7.19 -9.95 -3.55
CA ARG A 283 -7.07 -11.32 -4.10
C ARG A 283 -8.36 -12.12 -3.89
N ASN A 284 -9.00 -11.95 -2.74
CA ASN A 284 -10.07 -12.81 -2.24
C ASN A 284 -11.43 -12.11 -2.16
N ASP A 285 -11.47 -10.79 -1.98
CA ASP A 285 -12.73 -10.03 -1.88
C ASP A 285 -12.60 -8.60 -2.40
N VAL A 286 -12.24 -8.47 -3.68
CA VAL A 286 -12.12 -7.18 -4.35
C VAL A 286 -13.40 -6.34 -4.27
N GLN A 287 -14.59 -6.94 -4.28
CA GLN A 287 -15.84 -6.17 -4.27
C GLN A 287 -16.05 -5.44 -2.94
N SER A 288 -15.70 -6.08 -1.81
CA SER A 288 -15.82 -5.44 -0.49
C SER A 288 -14.82 -4.31 -0.28
N THR A 289 -13.71 -4.26 -1.04
CA THR A 289 -12.75 -3.13 -0.95
C THR A 289 -13.40 -1.80 -1.36
N TYR A 290 -14.18 -1.78 -2.44
CA TYR A 290 -14.95 -0.58 -2.84
C TYR A 290 -16.01 -0.19 -1.82
N ALA A 291 -16.67 -1.18 -1.20
CA ALA A 291 -17.64 -0.94 -0.14
C ALA A 291 -16.95 -0.35 1.10
N ALA A 292 -15.75 -0.81 1.44
CA ALA A 292 -14.95 -0.31 2.54
C ALA A 292 -14.57 1.16 2.35
N ASP A 293 -14.12 1.55 1.15
CA ASP A 293 -13.77 2.94 0.82
C ASP A 293 -14.99 3.86 0.95
N VAL A 294 -16.11 3.49 0.32
CA VAL A 294 -17.36 4.29 0.37
C VAL A 294 -17.87 4.40 1.80
N PHE A 295 -17.92 3.29 2.54
CA PHE A 295 -18.37 3.29 3.94
C PHE A 295 -17.51 4.17 4.82
N SER A 296 -16.18 4.01 4.73
CA SER A 296 -15.23 4.77 5.54
C SER A 296 -15.32 6.26 5.24
N TYR A 297 -15.41 6.62 3.95
CA TYR A 297 -15.57 8.02 3.55
C TYR A 297 -16.86 8.65 4.08
N ILE A 298 -18.00 7.93 4.03
CA ILE A 298 -19.28 8.40 4.60
C ILE A 298 -19.11 8.70 6.10
N LEU A 299 -18.53 7.77 6.85
CA LEU A 299 -18.45 7.88 8.31
C LEU A 299 -17.49 8.99 8.77
N ASN A 300 -16.49 9.35 7.96
CA ASN A 300 -15.60 10.47 8.25
C ASN A 300 -16.21 11.85 7.96
N GLN A 301 -17.35 11.95 7.28
CA GLN A 301 -18.01 13.25 7.05
C GLN A 301 -18.64 13.78 8.35
N ASN A 302 -18.53 15.09 8.59
CA ASN A 302 -19.12 15.73 9.79
C ASN A 302 -20.63 15.50 9.96
N SER A 303 -21.35 15.24 8.87
CA SER A 303 -22.79 14.97 8.88
C SER A 303 -23.14 13.50 9.19
N SER A 304 -22.15 12.62 9.30
CA SER A 304 -22.32 11.19 9.53
C SER A 304 -22.92 10.89 10.91
N THR A 305 -23.62 9.76 11.01
CA THR A 305 -24.17 9.29 12.29
C THR A 305 -23.07 9.10 13.34
N LEU A 306 -21.90 8.58 12.94
CA LEU A 306 -20.74 8.37 13.82
C LEU A 306 -20.17 9.69 14.36
N LYS A 307 -19.92 10.68 13.50
CA LYS A 307 -19.39 12.00 13.90
C LYS A 307 -20.37 12.76 14.79
N LYS A 308 -21.67 12.69 14.48
CA LYS A 308 -22.72 13.26 15.35
C LYS A 308 -22.76 12.60 16.73
N ALA A 309 -22.72 11.27 16.75
CA ALA A 309 -22.84 10.49 17.97
C ALA A 309 -21.67 10.67 18.94
N LEU A 310 -20.44 10.84 18.43
CA LEU A 310 -19.24 10.93 19.25
C LEU A 310 -18.71 12.36 19.39
N VAL A 311 -18.59 13.11 18.30
CA VAL A 311 -17.94 14.43 18.31
C VAL A 311 -18.94 15.53 18.66
N GLN A 312 -20.07 15.61 17.95
CA GLN A 312 -21.05 16.68 18.20
C GLN A 312 -21.74 16.56 19.57
N SER A 313 -21.84 15.34 20.12
CA SER A 313 -22.31 15.10 21.48
C SER A 313 -21.28 15.44 22.57
N GLY A 314 -20.03 15.73 22.18
CA GLY A 314 -18.92 16.03 23.08
C GLY A 314 -18.37 14.83 23.85
N LEU A 315 -18.56 13.59 23.35
CA LEU A 315 -17.99 12.36 23.90
C LEU A 315 -16.55 12.12 23.41
N ALA A 316 -16.21 12.62 22.23
CA ALA A 316 -14.89 12.55 21.64
C ALA A 316 -14.51 13.90 21.03
N LEU A 317 -13.22 14.21 21.03
CA LEU A 317 -12.64 15.33 20.28
C LEU A 317 -12.56 14.99 18.79
N ASP A 318 -12.28 13.73 18.48
CA ASP A 318 -12.29 13.22 17.11
C ASP A 318 -12.65 11.73 17.06
N VAL A 319 -13.16 11.30 15.92
CA VAL A 319 -13.34 9.90 15.52
C VAL A 319 -13.09 9.78 14.02
N SER A 320 -12.31 8.79 13.60
CA SER A 320 -12.14 8.45 12.19
C SER A 320 -12.17 6.95 11.99
N ILE A 321 -12.60 6.52 10.81
CA ILE A 321 -12.51 5.13 10.38
C ILE A 321 -11.78 5.06 9.04
N SER A 322 -10.83 4.16 8.90
CA SER A 322 -10.07 3.96 7.67
C SER A 322 -10.03 2.49 7.29
N TYR A 323 -9.75 2.26 6.01
CA TYR A 323 -9.43 0.96 5.45
C TYR A 323 -8.24 1.14 4.51
N LEU A 324 -7.24 0.26 4.61
CA LEU A 324 -6.10 0.26 3.70
C LEU A 324 -6.24 -0.89 2.71
N THR A 325 -6.37 -0.58 1.42
CA THR A 325 -6.44 -1.63 0.38
C THR A 325 -5.08 -2.30 0.20
N LEU A 326 -5.03 -3.62 0.30
CA LEU A 326 -3.82 -4.43 0.09
C LEU A 326 -4.16 -5.73 -0.63
N SER A 327 -3.17 -6.36 -1.26
CA SER A 327 -3.30 -7.71 -1.78
C SER A 327 -3.38 -8.75 -0.68
N HIS A 328 -2.67 -8.55 0.44
CA HIS A 328 -2.75 -9.37 1.64
C HIS A 328 -3.34 -8.55 2.78
N VAL A 329 -4.58 -8.88 3.18
CA VAL A 329 -5.37 -8.37 4.33
C VAL A 329 -4.95 -6.99 4.83
N GLY A 330 -5.75 -5.96 4.51
CA GLY A 330 -5.59 -4.62 5.07
C GLY A 330 -6.33 -4.42 6.39
N PRO A 331 -5.84 -3.57 7.31
CA PRO A 331 -6.60 -3.20 8.51
C PRO A 331 -7.80 -2.32 8.16
N ILE A 332 -8.87 -2.51 8.92
CA ILE A 332 -9.92 -1.51 9.11
C ILE A 332 -9.70 -0.93 10.50
N THR A 333 -9.44 0.37 10.61
CA THR A 333 -9.08 1.01 11.88
C THR A 333 -10.11 2.06 12.25
N LEU A 334 -10.71 1.93 13.43
CA LEU A 334 -11.48 2.99 14.08
C LEU A 334 -10.56 3.67 15.10
N PHE A 335 -10.23 4.94 14.85
CA PHE A 335 -9.42 5.78 15.74
C PHE A 335 -10.33 6.78 16.45
N VAL A 336 -10.22 6.89 17.76
CA VAL A 336 -11.03 7.82 18.57
C VAL A 336 -10.13 8.58 19.54
N VAL A 337 -10.35 9.89 19.62
CA VAL A 337 -9.77 10.76 20.64
C VAL A 337 -10.87 11.07 21.65
N PRO A 338 -11.12 10.23 22.67
CA PRO A 338 -12.20 10.46 23.63
C PRO A 338 -11.99 11.75 24.44
N ASN A 339 -13.10 12.34 24.88
CA ASN A 339 -13.06 13.34 25.95
C ASN A 339 -12.56 12.67 27.24
N PRO A 340 -11.48 13.16 27.89
CA PRO A 340 -10.92 12.55 29.10
C PRO A 340 -11.93 12.33 30.23
N ASP A 341 -12.94 13.19 30.34
CA ASP A 341 -13.96 13.14 31.39
C ASP A 341 -15.12 12.20 31.06
N LYS A 342 -15.22 11.70 29.82
CA LYS A 342 -16.35 10.91 29.31
C LYS A 342 -15.94 9.62 28.62
N ILE A 343 -14.77 9.06 28.98
CA ILE A 343 -14.20 7.88 28.31
C ILE A 343 -15.17 6.69 28.37
N LYS A 344 -15.84 6.47 29.51
CA LYS A 344 -16.77 5.35 29.69
C LYS A 344 -18.00 5.50 28.81
N GLU A 345 -18.58 6.68 28.77
CA GLU A 345 -19.73 7.04 27.93
C GLU A 345 -19.36 6.97 26.45
N CYS A 346 -18.18 7.45 26.09
CA CYS A 346 -17.64 7.34 24.74
C CYS A 346 -17.49 5.88 24.31
N MET A 347 -16.92 5.02 25.15
CA MET A 347 -16.81 3.59 24.87
C MET A 347 -18.15 2.88 24.75
N ALA A 348 -19.13 3.23 25.60
CA ALA A 348 -20.49 2.71 25.48
C ALA A 348 -21.14 3.14 24.17
N GLU A 349 -20.94 4.40 23.75
CA GLU A 349 -21.46 4.93 22.50
C GLU A 349 -20.78 4.29 21.29
N ILE A 350 -19.46 4.07 21.31
CA ILE A 350 -18.75 3.33 20.25
C ILE A 350 -19.40 1.95 20.05
N LYS A 351 -19.60 1.19 21.13
CA LYS A 351 -20.26 -0.13 21.05
C LYS A 351 -21.68 -0.03 20.48
N ARG A 352 -22.45 0.98 20.91
CA ARG A 352 -23.79 1.24 20.38
C ARG A 352 -23.74 1.52 18.87
N GLN A 353 -22.79 2.35 18.41
CA GLN A 353 -22.62 2.66 17.00
C GLN A 353 -22.27 1.41 16.19
N LEU A 354 -21.34 0.57 16.66
CA LEU A 354 -20.97 -0.69 16.00
C LEU A 354 -22.19 -1.62 15.80
N GLU A 355 -23.11 -1.67 16.77
CA GLU A 355 -24.36 -2.44 16.64
C GLU A 355 -25.36 -1.85 15.63
N LEU A 356 -25.26 -0.56 15.35
CA LEU A 356 -26.16 0.15 14.44
C LEU A 356 -25.61 0.26 13.01
N MET A 357 -24.31 0.04 12.78
CA MET A 357 -23.64 0.29 11.50
C MET A 357 -24.25 -0.45 10.28
N ASP A 358 -24.91 -1.59 10.50
CA ASP A 358 -25.55 -2.37 9.44
C ASP A 358 -27.06 -2.07 9.27
N LYS A 359 -27.61 -1.13 10.04
CA LYS A 359 -29.03 -0.74 9.96
C LYS A 359 -29.31 0.08 8.70
N ALA A 360 -30.54 -0.02 8.20
CA ALA A 360 -30.93 0.56 6.92
C ALA A 360 -30.86 2.10 6.91
N ASP A 361 -31.06 2.73 8.06
CA ASP A 361 -31.10 4.16 8.28
C ASP A 361 -29.77 4.75 8.80
N TYR A 362 -28.75 3.91 9.06
CA TYR A 362 -27.48 4.37 9.60
C TYR A 362 -26.72 5.30 8.65
N VAL A 363 -26.80 5.02 7.35
CA VAL A 363 -26.29 5.85 6.25
C VAL A 363 -27.47 6.25 5.34
N THR A 364 -27.54 7.48 4.86
CA THR A 364 -28.64 7.92 3.97
C THR A 364 -28.30 7.71 2.49
N ASP A 365 -29.29 7.68 1.60
CA ASP A 365 -29.04 7.56 0.15
C ASP A 365 -28.27 8.78 -0.40
N GLU A 366 -28.52 9.96 0.18
CA GLU A 366 -27.80 11.19 -0.12
C GLU A 366 -26.32 11.07 0.28
N GLN A 367 -26.01 10.53 1.46
CA GLN A 367 -24.63 10.27 1.89
C GLN A 367 -23.93 9.30 0.94
N ILE A 368 -24.58 8.19 0.58
CA ILE A 368 -24.00 7.21 -0.36
C ILE A 368 -23.69 7.88 -1.70
N THR A 369 -24.64 8.61 -2.26
CA THR A 369 -24.49 9.26 -3.57
C THR A 369 -23.39 10.32 -3.54
N THR A 370 -23.40 11.20 -2.55
CA THR A 370 -22.44 12.30 -2.43
C THR A 370 -21.03 11.77 -2.17
N SER A 371 -20.89 10.77 -1.29
CA SER A 371 -19.60 10.17 -0.98
C SER A 371 -18.97 9.51 -2.20
N LYS A 372 -19.76 8.82 -3.04
CA LYS A 372 -19.24 8.24 -4.28
C LYS A 372 -18.74 9.31 -5.26
N GLN A 373 -19.51 10.39 -5.43
CA GLN A 373 -19.12 11.50 -6.29
C GLN A 373 -17.83 12.15 -5.79
N LYS A 374 -17.71 12.39 -4.48
CA LYS A 374 -16.50 12.99 -3.90
C LYS A 374 -15.27 12.09 -4.00
N LEU A 375 -15.41 10.78 -3.78
CA LEU A 375 -14.31 9.83 -4.01
C LEU A 375 -13.88 9.82 -5.48
N GLY A 376 -14.83 9.88 -6.41
CA GLY A 376 -14.52 10.02 -7.83
C GLY A 376 -13.77 11.32 -8.17
N ILE A 377 -14.09 12.43 -7.51
CA ILE A 377 -13.37 13.71 -7.65
C ILE A 377 -11.97 13.63 -7.06
N LEU A 378 -11.81 13.06 -5.85
CA LEU A 378 -10.51 12.90 -5.21
C LEU A 378 -9.54 12.10 -6.08
N LYS A 379 -10.02 11.02 -6.71
CA LYS A 379 -9.21 10.26 -7.68
C LYS A 379 -8.73 11.14 -8.84
N VAL A 380 -9.58 12.00 -9.40
CA VAL A 380 -9.17 12.91 -10.49
C VAL A 380 -8.12 13.91 -10.00
N GLN A 381 -8.24 14.39 -8.76
CA GLN A 381 -7.25 15.30 -8.16
C GLN A 381 -5.89 14.62 -7.97
N GLU A 382 -5.85 13.33 -7.63
CA GLU A 382 -4.62 12.53 -7.56
C GLU A 382 -3.91 12.38 -8.93
N GLU A 383 -4.61 12.63 -10.04
CA GLU A 383 -4.07 12.55 -11.40
C GLU A 383 -3.50 13.91 -11.90
N GLU A 384 -3.64 15.01 -11.15
CA GLU A 384 -3.28 16.37 -11.60
C GLU A 384 -1.76 16.60 -11.72
N VAL A 385 -0.95 15.91 -10.92
CA VAL A 385 0.51 16.05 -10.90
C VAL A 385 1.14 14.74 -11.36
N ALA A 386 1.84 14.77 -12.49
CA ALA A 386 2.42 13.57 -13.11
C ALA A 386 3.30 12.74 -12.14
N SER A 387 4.09 13.39 -11.28
CA SER A 387 4.93 12.70 -10.29
C SER A 387 4.15 12.00 -9.18
N ASP A 388 2.99 12.54 -8.80
CA ASP A 388 2.13 11.95 -7.78
C ASP A 388 1.31 10.81 -8.41
N PHE A 389 0.86 11.02 -9.65
CA PHE A 389 0.11 10.03 -10.39
C PHE A 389 0.90 8.73 -10.62
N VAL A 390 2.20 8.80 -10.91
CA VAL A 390 3.02 7.58 -11.05
C VAL A 390 3.14 6.79 -9.74
N GLN A 391 3.14 7.46 -8.57
CA GLN A 391 3.14 6.77 -7.26
C GLN A 391 1.82 6.04 -7.04
N VAL A 392 0.70 6.66 -7.39
CA VAL A 392 -0.63 6.04 -7.33
C VAL A 392 -0.69 4.80 -8.21
N LEU A 393 -0.23 4.90 -9.46
CA LEU A 393 -0.17 3.76 -10.39
C LEU A 393 0.74 2.62 -9.89
N SER A 394 1.88 2.98 -9.31
CA SER A 394 2.83 2.06 -8.66
C SER A 394 2.14 1.25 -7.56
N PHE A 395 1.44 1.93 -6.64
CA PHE A 395 0.70 1.30 -5.56
C PHE A 395 -0.38 0.34 -6.08
N TRP A 396 -1.22 0.78 -7.02
CA TRP A 396 -2.30 -0.07 -7.52
C TRP A 396 -1.80 -1.26 -8.33
N TRP A 397 -0.71 -1.11 -9.09
CA TRP A 397 -0.09 -2.23 -9.79
C TRP A 397 0.47 -3.29 -8.83
N SER A 398 0.98 -2.89 -7.66
CA SER A 398 1.49 -3.82 -6.65
C SER A 398 0.40 -4.47 -5.80
N SER A 399 -0.53 -3.66 -5.29
CA SER A 399 -1.48 -4.04 -4.24
C SER A 399 -2.82 -4.51 -4.79
N ALA A 400 -3.09 -4.28 -6.07
CA ALA A 400 -4.29 -4.73 -6.76
C ALA A 400 -3.95 -5.06 -8.23
N SER A 401 -4.40 -4.21 -9.15
CA SER A 401 -4.00 -4.18 -10.54
C SER A 401 -4.23 -2.79 -11.14
N LEU A 402 -3.66 -2.52 -12.32
CA LEU A 402 -4.03 -1.34 -13.10
C LEU A 402 -5.50 -1.36 -13.54
N ASP A 403 -6.10 -2.54 -13.71
CA ASP A 403 -7.54 -2.69 -14.00
C ASP A 403 -8.40 -2.25 -12.81
N TYR A 404 -7.99 -2.60 -11.58
CA TYR A 404 -8.64 -2.11 -10.36
C TYR A 404 -8.67 -0.57 -10.35
N TYR A 405 -7.53 0.07 -10.64
CA TYR A 405 -7.42 1.52 -10.65
C TYR A 405 -8.25 2.18 -11.75
N THR A 406 -8.16 1.67 -12.99
CA THR A 406 -8.84 2.27 -14.15
C THR A 406 -10.34 2.03 -14.14
N THR A 407 -10.81 0.96 -13.52
CA THR A 407 -12.25 0.69 -13.33
C THR A 407 -12.79 1.19 -12.00
N TYR A 408 -11.95 1.73 -11.11
CA TYR A 408 -12.29 2.14 -9.74
C TYR A 408 -13.57 2.96 -9.68
N ASN A 409 -13.65 4.08 -10.41
CA ASN A 409 -14.84 4.95 -10.40
C ASN A 409 -16.11 4.23 -10.90
N THR A 410 -15.98 3.33 -11.88
CA THR A 410 -17.12 2.55 -12.38
C THR A 410 -17.61 1.56 -11.33
N ARG A 411 -16.70 0.83 -10.69
CA ARG A 411 -16.99 -0.16 -9.65
C ARG A 411 -17.52 0.50 -8.38
N LEU A 412 -16.90 1.59 -7.96
CA LEU A 412 -17.30 2.39 -6.81
C LEU A 412 -18.72 2.95 -6.96
N ASN A 413 -19.08 3.42 -8.17
CA ASN A 413 -20.44 3.90 -8.43
C ASN A 413 -21.50 2.78 -8.37
N GLN A 414 -21.12 1.51 -8.56
CA GLN A 414 -22.01 0.35 -8.45
C GLN A 414 -22.28 -0.07 -7.00
N VAL A 415 -21.50 0.41 -6.01
CA VAL A 415 -21.66 0.02 -4.59
C VAL A 415 -23.06 0.34 -4.08
N THR A 416 -23.82 -0.65 -3.67
CA THR A 416 -25.19 -0.46 -3.16
C THR A 416 -25.20 -0.35 -1.64
N ARG A 417 -26.33 0.11 -1.07
CA ARG A 417 -26.59 0.02 0.37
C ARG A 417 -26.43 -1.40 0.92
N ALA A 418 -26.87 -2.40 0.16
CA ALA A 418 -26.74 -3.81 0.54
C ALA A 418 -25.28 -4.26 0.60
N ASP A 419 -24.42 -3.72 -0.27
CA ASP A 419 -22.97 -3.98 -0.22
C ASP A 419 -22.34 -3.38 1.02
N LEU A 420 -22.71 -2.15 1.40
CA LEU A 420 -22.22 -1.51 2.63
C LEU A 420 -22.63 -2.32 3.88
N GLN A 421 -23.89 -2.77 3.94
CA GLN A 421 -24.37 -3.62 5.04
C GLN A 421 -23.68 -4.98 5.08
N SER A 422 -23.43 -5.58 3.91
CA SER A 422 -22.71 -6.84 3.78
C SER A 422 -21.26 -6.70 4.24
N TYR A 423 -20.59 -5.62 3.85
CA TYR A 423 -19.24 -5.28 4.30
C TYR A 423 -19.18 -5.16 5.84
N VAL A 424 -20.06 -4.36 6.45
CA VAL A 424 -20.12 -4.22 7.91
C VAL A 424 -20.33 -5.58 8.59
N ARG A 425 -21.29 -6.38 8.13
CA ARG A 425 -21.57 -7.72 8.71
C ARG A 425 -20.44 -8.71 8.51
N LYS A 426 -19.67 -8.58 7.42
CA LYS A 426 -18.59 -9.50 7.08
C LYS A 426 -17.30 -9.17 7.81
N TYR A 427 -17.00 -7.89 8.02
CA TYR A 427 -15.68 -7.45 8.50
C TYR A 427 -15.67 -6.72 9.84
N ILE A 428 -16.78 -6.11 10.28
CA ILE A 428 -16.81 -5.24 11.47
C ILE A 428 -17.71 -5.83 12.56
N LYS A 429 -19.02 -5.91 12.29
CA LYS A 429 -20.03 -6.25 13.28
C LYS A 429 -19.94 -7.72 13.70
N ASN A 430 -19.87 -7.97 15.01
CA ASN A 430 -19.70 -9.31 15.59
C ASN A 430 -18.47 -10.07 15.05
N LYS A 431 -17.44 -9.33 14.62
CA LYS A 431 -16.16 -9.91 14.21
C LYS A 431 -15.12 -9.72 15.29
N PRO A 432 -14.24 -10.70 15.51
CA PRO A 432 -13.05 -10.51 16.32
C PRO A 432 -12.26 -9.28 15.88
N TYR A 433 -11.86 -8.45 16.84
CA TYR A 433 -11.09 -7.22 16.66
C TYR A 433 -10.00 -7.14 17.70
N CYS A 434 -8.99 -6.30 17.49
CA CYS A 434 -8.10 -5.87 18.54
C CYS A 434 -8.44 -4.44 18.96
N ALA A 435 -8.45 -4.15 20.27
CA ALA A 435 -8.69 -2.81 20.77
C ALA A 435 -7.57 -2.37 21.73
N GLY A 436 -6.96 -1.22 21.43
CA GLY A 436 -5.93 -0.61 22.24
C GLY A 436 -6.38 0.75 22.77
N MET A 437 -5.93 1.11 23.98
CA MET A 437 -6.06 2.48 24.47
C MET A 437 -4.72 3.00 24.99
N LEU A 438 -4.31 4.16 24.49
CA LEU A 438 -3.22 4.96 25.04
C LEU A 438 -3.81 5.92 26.07
N ILE A 439 -3.29 5.89 27.29
CA ILE A 439 -3.83 6.69 28.40
C ILE A 439 -2.72 7.08 29.36
N ASN A 440 -2.86 8.25 29.99
CA ASN A 440 -1.98 8.66 31.07
C ASN A 440 -2.24 7.81 32.34
N PRO A 441 -1.18 7.39 33.09
CA PRO A 441 -1.33 6.53 34.28
C PRO A 441 -2.27 7.08 35.36
N GLN A 442 -2.25 8.39 35.62
CA GLN A 442 -3.11 9.03 36.61
C GLN A 442 -4.58 8.92 36.21
N LEU A 443 -4.89 9.16 34.93
CA LEU A 443 -6.25 9.01 34.40
C LEU A 443 -6.68 7.53 34.38
N ALA A 444 -5.78 6.62 34.01
CA ALA A 444 -6.03 5.17 34.00
C ALA A 444 -6.46 4.66 35.39
N ALA A 445 -5.80 5.13 36.45
CA ALA A 445 -6.15 4.79 37.83
C ALA A 445 -7.55 5.28 38.24
N GLN A 446 -8.00 6.41 37.69
CA GLN A 446 -9.32 6.98 37.99
C GLN A 446 -10.45 6.25 37.27
N VAL A 447 -10.26 5.93 35.98
CA VAL A 447 -11.34 5.43 35.12
C VAL A 447 -11.37 3.90 35.00
N ASN A 448 -10.31 3.20 35.43
CA ASN A 448 -10.15 1.75 35.33
C ASN A 448 -10.53 1.18 33.93
N PRO A 449 -9.76 1.54 32.88
CA PRO A 449 -10.15 1.36 31.49
C PRO A 449 -10.30 -0.11 31.07
N LYS A 450 -9.67 -1.04 31.81
CA LYS A 450 -9.82 -2.49 31.59
C LYS A 450 -11.29 -2.94 31.65
N THR A 451 -12.12 -2.24 32.44
CA THR A 451 -13.56 -2.55 32.54
C THR A 451 -14.35 -2.17 31.28
N PHE A 452 -13.82 -1.28 30.43
CA PHE A 452 -14.51 -0.83 29.23
C PHE A 452 -14.45 -1.86 28.11
N PHE A 453 -13.36 -2.63 28.03
CA PHE A 453 -13.15 -3.65 27.00
C PHE A 453 -13.69 -5.03 27.43
N ASN A 454 -13.70 -5.31 28.74
CA ASN A 454 -14.13 -6.60 29.30
C ASN A 454 -15.65 -6.80 29.46
N ALA A 455 -16.50 -6.03 28.78
CA ALA A 455 -17.95 -6.27 28.84
C ALA A 455 -18.34 -7.45 27.92
N SER A 456 -17.84 -8.64 28.25
CA SER A 456 -18.51 -9.92 28.04
C SER A 456 -18.94 -10.42 29.42
N ASN A 457 -20.10 -9.94 29.87
CA ASN A 457 -21.04 -10.73 30.66
C ASN A 457 -22.40 -10.61 29.97
#